data_AF-A0A356CSP3-F1
#
_entry.id   AF-A0A356CSP3-F1
#
_cell.length_a   1.000
_cell.length_b   1.000
_cell.length_c   1.000
_cell.angle_alpha   90.00
_cell.angle_beta   90.00
_cell.angle_gamma   90.00
#
_symmetry.space_group_name_H-M   'P 1'
#
loop_
_entity.id
_entity.type
_entity.pdbx_description
1 polymer ?
#
loop_
_entity_poly.entity_id
_entity_poly.type
_entity_poly.pdbx_seq_one_letter_code
_entity_poly.pdbx_strand_id
1 'polypeptide(L)' 'AEGRLILCDALTYAERFNPDVVIDIATLTGACVIALGHHASGLYSNDDKLAKDLE' A
#
# COMPACT_ATOMS: atom_id res chain seq x y z
N ALA A 1 5.18 -12.23 -9.37
CA ALA A 1 4.25 -11.35 -8.62
C ALA A 1 4.15 -11.83 -7.17
N GLU A 2 5.30 -12.11 -6.57
CA GLU A 2 5.41 -12.73 -5.24
C GLU A 2 5.29 -11.72 -4.11
N GLY A 3 5.67 -10.45 -4.31
CA GLY A 3 5.62 -9.43 -3.26
C GLY A 3 4.24 -9.28 -2.61
N ARG A 4 3.16 -9.39 -3.40
CA ARG A 4 1.78 -9.34 -2.87
C ARG A 4 1.39 -10.55 -2.01
N LEU A 5 2.03 -11.71 -2.22
CA LEU A 5 1.76 -12.90 -1.41
C LEU A 5 2.33 -12.71 0.01
N ILE A 6 3.55 -12.18 0.10
CA ILE A 6 4.18 -11.86 1.39
C ILE A 6 3.42 -10.74 2.11
N LEU A 7 2.98 -9.70 1.37
CA LEU A 7 2.18 -8.62 1.96
C LEU A 7 0.85 -9.10 2.52
N CYS A 8 0.19 -10.07 1.88
CA CYS A 8 -1.05 -10.65 2.41
C CYS A 8 -0.86 -11.24 3.81
N ASP A 9 0.21 -12.03 4.01
CA ASP A 9 0.54 -12.59 5.32
C ASP A 9 0.95 -11.50 6.32
N ALA A 10 1.72 -10.50 5.88
CA ALA A 10 2.17 -9.40 6.72
C ALA A 10 1.01 -8.52 7.21
N LEU A 11 0.05 -8.19 6.33
CA LEU A 11 -1.15 -7.42 6.67
C LEU A 11 -2.06 -8.21 7.62
N THR A 12 -2.23 -9.52 7.37
CA THR A 12 -2.97 -10.41 8.29
C THR A 12 -2.29 -10.48 9.66
N TYR A 13 -0.96 -10.49 9.69
CA TYR A 13 -0.22 -10.46 10.95
C TYR A 13 -0.39 -9.13 11.69
N ALA A 14 -0.48 -8.01 10.97
CA ALA A 14 -0.64 -6.68 11.55
C ALA A 14 -1.93 -6.51 12.37
N GLU A 15 -3.01 -7.23 12.01
CA GLU A 15 -4.28 -7.19 12.74
C GLU A 15 -4.13 -7.50 14.25
N ARG A 16 -3.15 -8.32 14.62
CA ARG A 16 -2.89 -8.72 16.02
C ARG A 16 -2.52 -7.56 16.93
N PHE A 17 -2.07 -6.45 16.36
CA PHE A 17 -1.69 -5.25 17.12
C PHE A 17 -2.86 -4.30 17.38
N ASN A 18 -4.07 -4.59 16.86
CA ASN A 18 -5.22 -3.68 16.86
C ASN A 18 -4.84 -2.24 16.43
N PRO A 19 -4.17 -2.06 15.27
CA PRO A 19 -3.75 -0.74 14.84
C PRO A 19 -4.93 0.14 14.44
N ASP A 20 -4.85 1.44 14.72
CA ASP A 20 -5.82 2.41 14.19
C ASP A 20 -5.72 2.55 12.66
N VAL A 21 -4.50 2.44 12.11
CA VAL A 21 -4.18 2.56 10.68
C VAL A 21 -3.02 1.63 10.33
N VAL A 22 -3.07 1.01 9.15
CA VAL A 22 -1.97 0.24 8.55
C VAL A 22 -1.62 0.85 7.19
N ILE A 23 -0.33 1.12 6.96
CA ILE A 23 0.20 1.63 5.69
C ILE A 23 1.28 0.65 5.22
N ASP A 24 1.11 0.07 4.02
CA ASP A 24 2.15 -0.70 3.35
C ASP A 24 2.81 0.11 2.22
N ILE A 25 4.13 -0.09 2.04
CA ILE A 25 4.92 0.56 1.00
C ILE A 25 5.68 -0.53 0.24
N ALA A 26 5.42 -0.65 -1.06
CA ALA A 26 6.01 -1.71 -1.87
C ALA A 26 6.30 -1.27 -3.31
N THR A 27 7.42 -1.76 -3.85
CA THR A 27 7.77 -1.68 -5.28
C THR A 27 7.02 -2.75 -6.07
N LEU A 28 5.68 -2.70 -6.05
CA LEU A 28 4.82 -3.85 -6.35
C LEU A 28 4.61 -4.13 -7.84
N THR A 29 4.58 -3.10 -8.67
CA THR A 29 4.30 -3.26 -10.10
C THR A 29 5.12 -2.29 -10.96
N GLY A 30 5.51 -2.75 -12.15
CA GLY A 30 6.01 -1.85 -13.19
C GLY A 30 4.93 -0.94 -13.77
N ALA A 31 3.64 -1.31 -13.62
CA ALA A 31 2.51 -0.51 -14.11
C ALA A 31 2.42 0.86 -13.42
N CYS A 32 2.76 0.95 -12.13
CA CYS A 32 2.81 2.24 -11.42
C CYS A 32 3.82 3.19 -12.06
N VAL A 33 4.98 2.69 -12.50
CA VAL A 33 6.00 3.51 -13.19
C VAL A 33 5.49 3.97 -14.55
N ILE A 34 4.78 3.12 -15.29
CA ILE A 34 4.16 3.51 -16.57
C ILE A 34 3.09 4.60 -16.38
N ALA A 35 2.32 4.54 -15.29
CA ALA A 35 1.23 5.48 -15.02
C ALA A 35 1.72 6.83 -14.45
N LEU A 36 2.70 6.81 -13.55
CA LEU A 36 3.07 7.98 -12.72
C LEU A 36 4.51 8.47 -12.91
N GLY A 37 5.33 7.74 -13.68
CA GLY A 37 6.75 8.04 -13.86
C GLY A 37 7.59 7.66 -12.64
N HIS A 38 8.71 8.36 -12.44
CA HIS A 38 9.71 8.03 -11.41
C HIS A 38 9.67 8.93 -10.18
N HIS A 39 8.85 9.98 -10.19
CA HIS A 39 8.81 10.99 -9.13
C HIS A 39 7.63 10.82 -8.17
N ALA A 40 6.49 10.35 -8.67
CA ALA A 40 5.28 10.15 -7.87
C ALA A 40 5.06 8.66 -7.55
N SER A 41 4.64 8.37 -6.32
CA SER A 41 4.21 7.04 -5.88
C SER A 41 2.71 6.86 -6.09
N GLY A 42 2.27 5.64 -6.36
CA GLY A 42 0.84 5.33 -6.39
C GLY A 42 0.29 5.16 -4.97
N LEU A 43 -0.79 5.88 -4.65
CA LEU A 43 -1.53 5.75 -3.40
C LEU A 43 -2.83 4.98 -3.65
N TYR A 44 -3.04 3.92 -2.87
CA TYR A 44 -4.28 3.15 -2.83
C TYR A 44 -4.72 3.03 -1.38
N SER A 45 -6.00 3.26 -1.13
CA SER A 45 -6.61 3.15 0.20
C SER A 45 -8.01 2.59 0.06
N ASN A 46 -8.45 1.85 1.08
CA ASN A 46 -9.85 1.46 1.26
C ASN A 46 -10.67 2.49 2.06
N ASP A 47 -10.01 3.54 2.56
CA ASP A 47 -10.60 4.66 3.30
C ASP A 47 -10.24 5.98 2.60
N ASP A 48 -11.26 6.69 2.10
CA ASP A 48 -11.11 7.96 1.37
C ASP A 48 -10.59 9.10 2.27
N LYS A 49 -10.91 9.07 3.57
CA LYS A 49 -10.42 10.08 4.52
C LYS A 49 -8.93 9.88 4.73
N LEU A 50 -8.49 8.63 4.96
CA LEU A 50 -7.07 8.31 5.08
C LEU A 50 -6.30 8.67 3.79
N ALA A 51 -6.88 8.39 2.63
CA ALA A 51 -6.28 8.75 1.35
C ALA A 51 -6.03 10.26 1.25
N LYS A 52 -7.05 11.06 1.61
CA LYS A 52 -6.97 12.52 1.57
C LYS A 52 -6.00 13.10 2.60
N ASP A 53 -5.84 12.45 3.75
CA ASP A 53 -4.88 12.86 4.77
C ASP A 53 -3.41 12.58 4.35
N LEU A 54 -3.19 11.75 3.31
CA LEU A 54 -1.87 11.33 2.80
C LEU A 54 -1.47 11.93 1.45
N GLU A 55 -2.39 12.59 0.73
CA GLU A 55 -2.14 13.31 -0.53
C GLU A 55 -1.47 14.68 -0.31
#